data_AF-A0A382YWA3-F1
#
_entry.id   AF-A0A382YWA3-F1
#
_cell.length_a   1.000
_cell.length_b   1.000
_cell.length_c   1.000
_cell.angle_alpha   90.00
_cell.angle_beta   90.00
_cell.angle_gamma   90.00
#
_symmetry.space_group_name_H-M   'P 1'
#
loop_
_entity.id
_entity.type
_entity.pdbx_description
1 polymer ?
#
loop_
_entity_poly.entity_id
_entity_poly.type
_entity_poly.pdbx_seq_one_letter_code
_entity_poly.pdbx_strand_id
1 'polypeptide(L)' 'VFGSARFKPDHPYYALGREVGAGLARLGFTVMTGGGPGLMEATNRGAKEAGGRSVACNIRLPKEEDPNPYLDHFVTA' A
#
# COMPACT_ATOMS: atom_id res chain seq x y z
N VAL A 1 -3.39 -6.92 0.31
CA VAL A 1 -4.42 -6.08 0.97
C VAL A 1 -5.11 -5.24 -0.08
N PHE A 2 -6.45 -5.20 -0.05
CA PHE A 2 -7.28 -4.41 -0.96
C PHE A 2 -8.05 -3.34 -0.18
N GLY A 3 -8.32 -2.21 -0.81
CA GLY A 3 -9.06 -1.12 -0.19
C GLY A 3 -9.27 0.05 -1.15
N SER A 4 -10.05 1.04 -0.72
CA SER A 4 -10.39 2.22 -1.51
C SER A 4 -9.15 3.02 -1.91
N ALA A 5 -9.03 3.34 -3.20
CA ALA A 5 -8.02 4.27 -3.73
C ALA A 5 -8.31 5.74 -3.37
N ARG A 6 -9.52 6.06 -2.90
CA ARG A 6 -10.02 7.43 -2.75
C ARG A 6 -9.85 8.02 -1.35
N PHE A 7 -9.45 7.21 -0.38
CA PHE A 7 -9.30 7.69 1.00
C PHE A 7 -8.02 8.48 1.15
N LYS A 8 -8.15 9.72 1.60
CA LYS A 8 -7.02 10.62 1.83
C LYS A 8 -6.32 10.32 3.16
N PRO A 9 -5.09 10.81 3.39
CA PRO A 9 -4.34 10.57 4.62
C PRO A 9 -5.02 11.04 5.92
N ASP A 10 -5.92 12.01 5.82
CA ASP A 10 -6.75 12.53 6.93
C ASP A 10 -7.95 11.64 7.26
N HIS A 11 -8.28 10.67 6.41
CA HIS A 11 -9.38 9.74 6.65
C HIS A 11 -9.00 8.73 7.76
N PRO A 12 -9.89 8.43 8.74
CA PRO A 12 -9.56 7.53 9.85
C PRO A 12 -9.10 6.14 9.39
N TYR A 13 -9.69 5.61 8.33
CA TYR A 13 -9.27 4.33 7.76
C TYR A 13 -7.87 4.34 7.12
N TYR A 14 -7.32 5.50 6.73
CA TYR A 14 -5.94 5.56 6.27
C TYR A 14 -4.98 5.24 7.42
N ALA A 15 -5.19 5.83 8.61
CA ALA A 15 -4.42 5.51 9.80
C ALA A 15 -4.50 4.01 10.15
N LEU A 16 -5.73 3.45 10.13
CA LEU A 16 -5.94 2.01 10.35
C LEU A 16 -5.21 1.15 9.30
N GLY A 17 -5.26 1.52 8.02
CA GLY A 17 -4.55 0.79 6.95
C GLY A 17 -3.03 0.76 7.18
N ARG A 18 -2.47 1.87 7.66
CA ARG A 18 -1.06 1.96 8.04
C ARG A 18 -0.71 1.08 9.23
N GLU A 19 -1.54 1.04 10.25
CA GLU A 19 -1.36 0.13 11.39
C GLU A 19 -1.43 -1.34 10.98
N VAL A 20 -2.38 -1.70 10.12
CA VAL A 20 -2.50 -3.05 9.55
C VAL A 20 -1.25 -3.44 8.77
N GLY A 21 -0.77 -2.56 7.87
CA GLY A 21 0.46 -2.79 7.12
C GLY A 21 1.68 -3.01 8.02
N ALA A 22 1.82 -2.19 9.06
CA ALA A 22 2.90 -2.31 10.03
C ALA A 22 2.80 -3.61 10.86
N GLY A 23 1.58 -4.00 11.24
CA GLY A 23 1.32 -5.26 11.95
C GLY A 23 1.69 -6.48 11.11
N LEU A 24 1.28 -6.52 9.85
CA LEU A 24 1.62 -7.60 8.92
C LEU A 24 3.13 -7.72 8.72
N ALA A 25 3.82 -6.59 8.54
CA ALA A 25 5.28 -6.56 8.42
C ALA A 25 5.99 -7.09 9.67
N ARG A 26 5.55 -6.68 10.88
CA ARG A 26 6.10 -7.17 12.15
C ARG A 26 5.89 -8.67 12.37
N LEU A 27 4.84 -9.24 11.78
CA LEU A 27 4.59 -10.69 11.79
C LEU A 27 5.45 -11.45 10.76
N GLY A 28 6.29 -10.76 9.98
CA GLY A 28 7.16 -11.35 8.97
C GLY A 28 6.52 -11.54 7.60
N PHE A 29 5.31 -11.01 7.37
CA PHE A 29 4.66 -11.08 6.06
C PHE A 29 5.18 -10.01 5.10
N THR A 30 5.26 -10.37 3.82
CA THR A 30 5.36 -9.40 2.73
C THR A 30 3.99 -8.79 2.46
N VAL A 31 3.93 -7.46 2.39
CA VAL A 31 2.68 -6.75 2.11
C VAL A 31 2.59 -6.48 0.61
N MET A 32 1.56 -7.04 -0.04
CA MET A 32 1.24 -6.79 -1.44
C MET A 32 -0.09 -6.02 -1.59
N THR A 33 -0.13 -5.01 -2.46
CA THR A 33 -1.35 -4.25 -2.82
C THR A 33 -1.45 -4.04 -4.33
N GLY A 34 -2.43 -3.25 -4.79
CA GLY A 34 -2.49 -2.77 -6.17
C GLY A 34 -1.53 -1.61 -6.49
N GLY A 35 -0.84 -1.06 -5.49
CA GLY A 35 0.15 0.01 -5.67
C GLY A 35 -0.42 1.42 -5.85
N GLY A 36 -1.74 1.57 -5.96
CA GLY A 36 -2.39 2.88 -6.09
C GLY A 36 -2.47 3.68 -4.78
N PRO A 37 -3.16 4.84 -4.82
CA PRO A 37 -3.32 5.73 -3.67
C PRO A 37 -4.27 5.15 -2.60
N GLY A 38 -4.49 5.93 -1.55
CA GLY A 38 -5.45 5.64 -0.50
C GLY A 38 -5.07 4.47 0.40
N LEU A 39 -5.97 3.50 0.60
CA LEU A 39 -5.70 2.40 1.54
C LEU A 39 -4.58 1.48 1.09
N MET A 40 -4.34 1.38 -0.22
CA MET A 40 -3.22 0.63 -0.76
C MET A 40 -1.90 1.28 -0.32
N GLU A 41 -1.75 2.58 -0.60
CA GLU A 41 -0.63 3.39 -0.11
C GLU A 41 -0.47 3.31 1.40
N ALA A 42 -1.55 3.49 2.18
CA ALA A 42 -1.51 3.44 3.63
C ALA A 42 -0.90 2.13 4.13
N THR A 43 -1.32 1.01 3.56
CA THR A 43 -0.83 -0.32 3.94
C THR A 43 0.63 -0.52 3.54
N ASN A 44 1.01 -0.12 2.31
CA ASN A 44 2.41 -0.18 1.86
C ASN A 44 3.33 0.67 2.72
N ARG A 45 2.90 1.89 3.04
CA ARG A 45 3.59 2.80 3.94
C ARG A 45 3.82 2.19 5.31
N GLY A 46 2.76 1.64 5.91
CA GLY A 46 2.85 0.99 7.22
C GLY A 46 3.84 -0.17 7.23
N ALA A 47 3.82 -0.99 6.18
CA ALA A 47 4.75 -2.11 6.03
C ALA A 47 6.21 -1.63 5.92
N LYS A 48 6.45 -0.62 5.09
CA LYS A 48 7.77 -0.05 4.83
C LYS A 48 8.37 0.59 6.08
N GLU A 49 7.58 1.36 6.82
CA GLU A 49 8.00 2.00 8.07
C GLU A 49 8.31 1.00 9.19
N ALA A 50 7.64 -0.16 9.18
CA ALA A 50 7.96 -1.27 10.08
C ALA A 50 9.17 -2.11 9.62
N GLY A 51 9.85 -1.73 8.55
CA GLY A 51 11.00 -2.46 8.00
C GLY A 51 10.63 -3.71 7.20
N GLY A 52 9.34 -3.91 6.89
CA GLY A 52 8.87 -5.03 6.09
C GLY A 52 8.99 -4.80 4.59
N ARG A 53 8.81 -5.90 3.84
CA ARG A 53 8.79 -5.91 2.37
C ARG A 53 7.43 -5.41 1.86
N SER A 54 7.45 -4.43 0.98
CA SER A 54 6.26 -3.79 0.40
C SER A 54 6.27 -3.91 -1.12
N VAL A 55 5.28 -4.57 -1.71
CA VAL A 55 5.21 -4.84 -3.15
C VAL A 55 3.84 -4.50 -3.73
N ALA A 56 3.76 -4.37 -5.05
CA ALA A 56 2.49 -4.12 -5.75
C ALA A 56 2.35 -4.93 -7.05
N CYS A 57 1.10 -5.26 -7.36
CA CYS A 57 0.68 -5.74 -8.67
C CYS A 57 -0.34 -4.76 -9.23
N ASN A 58 0.12 -3.87 -10.11
CA ASN A 58 -0.68 -2.80 -10.68
C ASN A 58 -1.30 -3.23 -12.02
N ILE A 59 -2.28 -2.46 -12.48
CA ILE A 59 -2.93 -2.59 -13.79
C ILE A 59 -2.76 -1.30 -14.57
N ARG A 60 -2.78 -1.38 -15.91
CA ARG A 60 -2.76 -0.17 -16.74
C ARG A 60 -4.10 0.57 -16.68
N LEU A 61 -4.08 1.81 -16.21
CA LEU A 61 -5.23 2.70 -16.19
C LEU A 61 -4.94 3.99 -16.98
N PRO A 62 -5.93 4.56 -17.69
CA PRO A 62 -5.71 5.77 -18.49
C PRO A 62 -5.33 7.04 -17.70
N LYS A 63 -5.48 7.04 -16.37
CA LYS A 63 -5.35 8.23 -15.51
C LYS A 63 -4.68 7.99 -14.14
N GLU A 64 -4.32 6.76 -13.79
CA GLU A 64 -3.64 6.41 -12.53
C GLU A 64 -2.43 5.54 -12.88
N GLU A 65 -1.28 6.17 -13.16
CA GLU A 65 -0.09 5.43 -13.60
C GLU A 65 1.00 5.33 -12.54
N ASP A 66 1.13 6.33 -11.65
CA ASP A 66 2.26 6.32 -10.73
C ASP A 66 1.99 5.47 -9.48
N PRO A 67 2.81 4.42 -9.25
CA PRO A 67 2.73 3.62 -8.04
C PRO A 67 3.15 4.46 -6.83
N ASN A 68 2.56 4.17 -5.68
CA ASN A 68 2.86 4.92 -4.45
C ASN A 68 4.35 4.78 -4.03
N PRO A 69 4.93 5.78 -3.34
CA PRO A 69 6.38 5.85 -3.10
C PRO A 69 6.88 4.84 -2.04
N TYR A 70 6.01 4.00 -1.48
CA TYR A 70 6.35 3.08 -0.39
C TYR A 70 6.56 1.64 -0.87
N LEU A 71 6.80 1.45 -2.17
CA LEU A 71 6.98 0.15 -2.79
C LEU A 71 8.47 -0.14 -2.99
N ASP A 72 8.88 -1.36 -2.63
CA ASP A 72 10.21 -1.90 -2.96
C ASP A 72 10.27 -2.39 -4.40
N HIS A 73 9.19 -3.04 -4.84
CA HIS A 73 9.04 -3.59 -6.18
C HIS A 73 7.57 -3.55 -6.60
N PHE A 74 7.33 -3.36 -7.88
CA PHE A 74 6.00 -3.48 -8.46
C PHE A 74 6.09 -4.09 -9.85
N VAL A 75 5.02 -4.78 -10.24
CA VAL A 75 4.80 -5.27 -11.59
C VAL A 75 3.50 -4.68 -12.13
N THR A 76 3.44 -4.44 -13.43
CA THR A 76 2.24 -3.93 -14.10
C THR A 76 1.77 -4.96 -15.12
N ALA A 77 0.54 -5.42 -14.97
CA ALA A 77 -0.15 -6.30 -15.91
C ALA A 77 -0.90 -5.50 -16.99
#